data_AF-A0A5N6I8Y7-F1
#
_entry.id   AF-A0A5N6I8Y7-F1
#
_cell.length_a   1.000
_cell.length_b   1.000
_cell.length_c   1.000
_cell.angle_alpha   90.00
_cell.angle_beta   90.00
_cell.angle_gamma   90.00
#
_symmetry.space_group_name_H-M   'P 1'
#
loop_
_entity.id
_entity.type
_entity.pdbx_description
1 polymer ?
#
loop_
_entity_poly.entity_id
_entity_poly.type
_entity_poly.pdbx_seq_one_letter_code
_entity_poly.pdbx_strand_id
1 'polypeptide(L)' 'MQLLPAIFLTILATTTVQAQDCICTYELAPVCSGGVTYGNACMAKCAGADVNKIMSGECPPGTQNLTKTWSG' A
#
# COMPACT_ATOMS: atom_id res chain seq x y z
N MET A 1 7.02 39.59 34.56
CA MET A 1 6.81 38.45 35.47
C MET A 1 5.49 37.77 35.10
N GLN A 2 5.51 36.92 34.07
CA GLN A 2 4.60 35.78 33.95
C GLN A 2 5.45 34.59 33.55
N LEU A 3 5.36 33.56 34.38
CA LEU A 3 6.27 32.43 34.46
C LEU A 3 5.99 31.44 33.32
N LEU A 4 7.05 31.08 32.62
CA LEU A 4 7.12 29.90 31.75
C LEU A 4 6.91 28.64 32.62
N PRO A 5 5.91 27.78 32.36
CA PRO A 5 6.15 26.36 32.58
C PRO A 5 7.12 25.90 31.48
N ALA A 6 8.14 25.16 31.88
CA ALA A 6 9.12 24.53 31.01
C ALA A 6 8.47 23.51 30.05
N ILE A 7 7.75 23.98 29.05
CA ILE A 7 7.28 23.16 27.93
C ILE A 7 8.26 23.38 26.79
N PHE A 8 9.22 22.47 26.80
CA PHE A 8 10.36 22.24 25.93
C PHE A 8 10.16 22.55 24.44
N LEU A 9 11.25 23.05 23.86
CA LEU A 9 11.61 23.16 22.44
C LEU A 9 11.68 21.81 21.67
N THR A 10 10.76 20.89 21.89
CA THR A 10 10.63 19.65 21.10
C THR A 10 9.13 19.44 20.95
N ILE A 11 8.47 19.71 19.84
CA ILE A 11 8.51 18.82 18.68
C ILE A 11 8.19 19.62 17.41
N LEU A 12 9.21 19.90 16.58
CA LEU A 12 9.06 20.37 15.20
C LEU A 12 8.91 19.20 14.19
N ALA A 13 8.78 17.95 14.65
CA ALA A 13 8.60 16.78 13.78
C ALA A 13 7.94 15.59 14.50
N THR A 14 6.65 15.65 14.81
CA THR A 14 5.83 14.42 14.94
C THR A 14 4.79 14.42 13.85
N THR A 15 5.25 14.29 12.62
CA THR A 15 4.44 13.65 11.58
C THR A 15 4.28 12.19 12.01
N THR A 16 3.22 11.88 12.73
CA THR A 16 2.81 10.49 12.91
C THR A 16 2.53 9.95 11.50
N VAL A 17 3.42 9.14 10.95
CA VAL A 17 3.18 8.39 9.72
C VAL A 17 2.05 7.44 10.04
N GLN A 18 0.82 7.85 9.73
CA GLN A 18 -0.36 7.04 9.95
C GLN A 18 -0.29 5.90 8.93
N ALA A 19 0.26 4.77 9.35
CA ALA A 19 0.09 3.51 8.66
C ALA A 19 -1.43 3.23 8.68
N GLN A 20 -2.10 3.64 7.61
CA GLN A 20 -3.51 3.34 7.45
C GLN A 20 -3.62 1.83 7.30
N ASP A 21 -4.15 1.16 8.32
CA ASP A 21 -4.42 -0.28 8.23
C ASP A 21 -5.26 -0.54 6.98
N CYS A 22 -4.72 -1.34 6.07
CA CYS A 22 -5.43 -1.73 4.86
C CYS A 22 -6.42 -2.84 5.17
N ILE A 23 -7.65 -2.43 5.49
CA ILE A 23 -8.73 -3.39 5.71
C ILE A 23 -9.36 -3.68 4.35
N CYS A 24 -9.14 -4.91 3.86
CA CYS A 24 -9.75 -5.43 2.65
C CYS A 24 -10.56 -6.69 2.95
N THR A 25 -11.65 -6.88 2.21
CA THR A 25 -12.39 -8.14 2.21
C THR A 25 -11.58 -9.23 1.50
N TYR A 26 -11.91 -10.49 1.81
CA TYR A 26 -11.36 -11.67 1.11
C TYR A 26 -12.11 -11.98 -0.20
N GLU A 27 -12.66 -10.96 -0.86
CA GLU A 27 -13.30 -11.13 -2.16
C GLU A 27 -12.28 -11.55 -3.21
N LEU A 28 -12.61 -12.60 -3.98
CA LEU A 28 -11.79 -13.10 -5.08
C LEU A 28 -12.23 -12.43 -6.40
N ALA A 29 -11.71 -11.24 -6.64
CA ALA A 29 -12.01 -10.43 -7.82
C ALA A 29 -10.70 -9.89 -8.41
N PRO A 30 -9.88 -10.74 -9.04
CA PRO A 30 -8.50 -10.41 -9.36
C PRO A 30 -8.37 -9.21 -10.28
N VAL A 31 -7.30 -8.43 -10.06
CA VAL A 31 -6.94 -7.28 -10.90
C VAL A 31 -5.45 -7.28 -11.23
N CYS A 32 -5.10 -6.70 -12.37
CA CYS A 32 -3.73 -6.56 -12.82
C CYS A 32 -3.30 -5.08 -12.79
N SER A 33 -2.15 -4.77 -12.20
CA SER A 33 -1.54 -3.45 -12.31
C SER A 33 -0.01 -3.57 -12.31
N GLY A 34 0.63 -2.98 -13.32
CA GLY A 34 2.09 -3.01 -13.47
C GLY A 34 2.69 -4.41 -13.61
N GLY A 35 1.94 -5.38 -14.15
CA GLY A 35 2.38 -6.77 -14.27
C GLY A 35 2.21 -7.62 -13.01
N VAL A 36 1.59 -7.07 -11.95
CA VAL A 36 1.30 -7.81 -10.71
C VAL A 36 -0.20 -8.09 -10.61
N THR A 37 -0.56 -9.35 -10.42
CA THR A 37 -1.93 -9.75 -10.07
C THR A 37 -2.18 -9.54 -8.57
N TYR A 38 -3.27 -8.84 -8.25
CA TYR A 38 -3.78 -8.68 -6.89
C TYR A 38 -5.10 -9.44 -6.75
N GLY A 39 -5.37 -10.01 -5.57
CA GLY A 39 -6.58 -10.80 -5.33
C GLY A 39 -7.88 -9.99 -5.46
N ASN A 40 -7.80 -8.68 -5.19
CA ASN A 40 -8.84 -7.71 -5.52
C ASN A 40 -8.31 -6.28 -5.63
N ALA A 41 -9.19 -5.36 -6.08
CA ALA A 41 -8.86 -3.94 -6.23
C ALA A 41 -8.47 -3.25 -4.91
N CYS A 42 -9.05 -3.66 -3.78
CA CYS A 42 -8.67 -3.12 -2.47
C CYS A 42 -7.22 -3.47 -2.13
N MET A 43 -6.84 -4.75 -2.33
CA MET A 43 -5.47 -5.21 -2.11
C MET A 43 -4.48 -4.51 -3.05
N ALA A 44 -4.86 -4.26 -4.31
CA ALA A 44 -4.04 -3.49 -5.25
C ALA A 44 -3.79 -2.07 -4.74
N LYS A 45 -4.85 -1.36 -4.34
CA LYS A 45 -4.75 0.00 -3.79
C LYS A 45 -3.91 0.04 -2.52
N CYS A 46 -4.10 -0.94 -1.63
CA CYS A 46 -3.32 -1.04 -0.40
C CYS A 46 -1.82 -1.21 -0.68
N ALA A 47 -1.49 -2.06 -1.66
CA ALA A 47 -0.11 -2.28 -2.07
C ALA A 47 0.52 -1.09 -2.82
N GLY A 48 -0.22 0.01 -2.99
CA GLY A 48 0.26 1.19 -3.72
C GLY A 48 0.30 0.99 -5.24
N ALA A 49 -0.49 0.06 -5.78
CA ALA A 49 -0.61 -0.11 -7.22
C ALA A 49 -1.12 1.18 -7.87
N ASP A 50 -0.64 1.48 -9.09
CA ASP A 50 -1.14 2.60 -9.86
C ASP A 50 -2.61 2.36 -10.21
N VAL A 51 -3.49 3.10 -9.56
CA VAL A 51 -4.94 3.00 -9.71
C VAL A 51 -5.42 3.35 -11.12
N ASN A 52 -4.62 4.09 -11.89
CA ASN A 52 -4.94 4.44 -13.28
C ASN A 52 -4.57 3.33 -14.26
N LYS A 53 -3.83 2.32 -13.81
CA LYS A 53 -3.36 1.19 -14.63
C LYS A 53 -3.91 -0.15 -14.14
N ILE A 54 -5.04 -0.12 -13.42
CA ILE A 54 -5.74 -1.33 -13.00
C ILE A 54 -6.55 -1.87 -14.17
N MET A 55 -6.29 -3.13 -14.52
CA MET A 55 -7.06 -3.93 -15.46
C MET A 55 -7.82 -5.00 -14.69
N SER A 56 -9.06 -5.29 -15.09
CA SER A 56 -9.85 -6.39 -14.51
C SER A 56 -9.27 -7.74 -14.91
N GLY A 57 -9.28 -8.70 -13.99
CA GLY A 57 -8.70 -10.01 -14.19
C GLY A 57 -7.22 -10.08 -13.84
N GLU A 58 -6.67 -11.29 -13.92
CA GLU A 58 -5.25 -11.54 -13.66
C GLU A 58 -4.37 -10.96 -14.77
N CYS A 59 -3.10 -10.68 -14.45
CA CYS A 59 -2.15 -10.31 -15.48
C CYS A 59 -1.85 -11.49 -16.43
N PRO A 60 -1.60 -11.23 -17.72
CA PRO A 60 -1.26 -12.28 -18.67
C PRO A 60 0.01 -13.04 -18.24
N PRO A 61 0.09 -14.35 -18.53
CA PRO A 61 1.23 -15.18 -18.17
C PRO A 61 2.53 -14.59 -18.75
N GLY A 62 3.58 -14.50 -17.92
CA GLY A 62 4.87 -13.91 -18.28
C GLY A 62 5.08 -12.44 -17.88
N THR A 63 4.07 -11.78 -17.29
CA THR A 63 4.20 -10.39 -16.78
C THR A 63 4.43 -10.29 -15.28
N GLN A 64 4.27 -11.40 -14.56
CA GLN A 64 4.48 -11.48 -13.11
C GLN A 64 5.95 -11.18 -12.80
N ASN A 65 6.19 -10.36 -11.77
CA ASN A 65 7.53 -10.06 -11.28
C ASN A 65 8.24 -11.37 -10.88
N LEU A 66 9.07 -11.90 -11.78
CA LEU A 66 9.73 -13.21 -11.72
C LEU A 66 10.63 -13.39 -10.48
N THR A 67 10.83 -12.35 -9.69
CA THR A 67 11.55 -12.40 -8.41
C THR A 67 10.78 -13.10 -7.28
N LYS A 68 9.48 -13.42 -7.46
CA LYS A 68 8.69 -14.14 -6.44
C LYS A 68 8.30 -15.58 -6.81
N THR A 69 8.59 -16.04 -8.02
CA THR A 69 8.10 -17.35 -8.52
C THR A 69 9.18 -18.42 -8.61
N TRP A 70 10.45 -18.11 -8.31
CA TRP A 70 11.48 -19.12 -8.10
C TRP A 70 11.67 -19.37 -6.60
N SER A 71 10.89 -20.29 -6.06
CA SER A 71 11.32 -21.10 -4.92
C SER A 71 11.65 -22.45 -5.52
N GLY A 72 12.95 -22.78 -5.55
CA GLY A 72 13.45 -24.04 -6.08
C GLY A 72 12.84 -25.27 -5.41
#